data_AF-A0A0D2D228-F1
#
_entry.id   AF-A0A0D2D228-F1
#
_cell.length_a   1.000
_cell.length_b   1.000
_cell.length_c   1.000
_cell.angle_alpha   90.00
_cell.angle_beta   90.00
_cell.angle_gamma   90.00
#
_symmetry.space_group_name_H-M   'P 1'
#
loop_
_entity.id
_entity.type
_entity.pdbx_description
1 polymer ?
#
loop_
_entity_poly.entity_id
_entity_poly.type
_entity_poly.pdbx_seq_one_letter_code
_entity_poly.pdbx_strand_id
1 'polypeptide(L)'
;MEAKLSSNAAGTSIYDDSDVENLSFTSGTTDMRDEVSYWFGQKYFECVISQQVLQDCGPYDTPSKVDSRLFRHMQDFPYDTCLSSLAEYQPIERSNRFEVSARDPRTRLLVLVGWIIHEGSARAKQQMLQTVRSFYRAQKGSNAVNNHGMKVGAEPLYSMEQISSDPGLWKTILSLKGCTFEEMDPRTSLIQEFYGCLVLLRLLTPNRSRVGSDKSVDLSGPRRNEWHIFLDSLAWLADHKCGGRTVTAIAVEPSPTGPTYWVASNSPTRPEVLQHVEKLLSALHHETPLDKSSAVELIRKIARNSIEFSGLRVRDYGQKLKSTIAAIDAKEPLVTLGNGIGPFRLFCGLLLIMVNYTDVSEQQHLESFLDLSRDPDRLIDLSMELKRSRLLERLCQLIQASGEKALWIEVRHLLGRLCSWVRAARHLVLTCERFRDRIKNARVRQADMPSIGSNNFQLPWSEPVDILRALMPEFHGSRLEDALNARQNDKVVDRILRCLSKMTTGEFRAGLHAEAILLHHFYLRRLDFIAGDRYIGCSKPSCYCCDLYLRKHPAGVQPRSSHGNVWIGWAMPQLYAELIPGEEKVLQDVVTIVKLDLHYQIMSGPTLTRRPPDSTTGLGSTEPRSDPH
;
A
#
# COMPACT_ATOMS: atom_id res chain seq x y z
N MET A 1 -31.01 60.24 -16.70
CA MET A 1 -29.89 60.73 -15.87
C MET A 1 -29.10 59.50 -15.48
N GLU A 2 -27.96 59.20 -16.13
CA GLU A 2 -26.66 59.91 -16.01
C GLU A 2 -25.97 59.64 -14.65
N ALA A 3 -24.68 59.32 -14.56
CA ALA A 3 -23.71 58.95 -15.61
C ALA A 3 -22.46 58.21 -15.03
N LYS A 4 -21.85 57.36 -15.87
CA LYS A 4 -20.41 57.09 -16.08
C LYS A 4 -19.33 57.33 -14.97
N LEU A 5 -18.54 56.25 -14.78
CA LEU A 5 -17.06 56.12 -14.93
C LEU A 5 -16.05 56.48 -13.80
N SER A 6 -14.98 55.65 -13.79
CA SER A 6 -13.56 55.95 -13.51
C SER A 6 -13.07 55.98 -12.05
N SER A 7 -11.89 55.47 -11.67
CA SER A 7 -10.96 54.46 -12.25
C SER A 7 -9.81 54.11 -11.25
N ASN A 8 -9.09 53.00 -11.48
CA ASN A 8 -7.65 52.76 -11.19
C ASN A 8 -7.13 52.86 -9.73
N ALA A 9 -5.99 52.29 -9.28
CA ALA A 9 -5.01 51.27 -9.73
C ALA A 9 -4.02 51.04 -8.53
N ALA A 10 -3.17 50.01 -8.39
CA ALA A 10 -2.98 48.69 -9.00
C ALA A 10 -2.05 47.85 -8.06
N GLY A 11 -1.84 46.54 -8.33
CA GLY A 11 -0.92 45.70 -7.55
C GLY A 11 -0.85 44.25 -8.04
N THR A 12 0.00 43.95 -9.02
CA THR A 12 0.11 42.64 -9.68
C THR A 12 1.01 41.64 -8.96
N SER A 13 0.48 40.45 -8.70
CA SER A 13 1.26 39.23 -8.44
C SER A 13 0.91 38.22 -9.55
N ILE A 14 1.92 37.71 -10.24
CA ILE A 14 1.77 36.88 -11.44
C ILE A 14 2.17 35.46 -11.09
N TYR A 15 1.18 34.56 -10.98
CA TYR A 15 1.14 33.16 -11.42
C TYR A 15 -0.21 32.61 -10.95
N ASP A 16 -1.17 32.60 -11.86
CA ASP A 16 -2.54 32.09 -11.63
C ASP A 16 -2.59 30.63 -12.10
N ASP A 17 -2.97 29.71 -11.21
CA ASP A 17 -2.81 28.26 -11.39
C ASP A 17 -4.05 27.61 -12.04
N SER A 18 -4.80 28.40 -12.82
CA SER A 18 -6.21 28.15 -13.16
C SER A 18 -6.46 27.37 -14.47
N ASP A 19 -5.40 26.91 -15.16
CA ASP A 19 -5.51 26.31 -16.50
C ASP A 19 -5.71 24.78 -16.55
N VAL A 20 -5.65 24.07 -15.41
CA VAL A 20 -5.80 22.59 -15.37
C VAL A 20 -7.25 22.12 -15.14
N GLU A 21 -8.10 22.94 -14.49
CA GLU A 21 -9.45 22.52 -14.07
C GLU A 21 -10.51 22.46 -15.19
N ASN A 22 -10.23 22.97 -16.39
CA ASN A 22 -11.22 23.11 -17.47
C ASN A 22 -11.17 22.03 -18.58
N LEU A 23 -10.49 20.91 -18.34
CA LEU A 23 -10.43 19.77 -19.27
C LEU A 23 -11.60 18.79 -19.09
N SER A 24 -12.77 19.14 -19.59
CA SER A 24 -13.93 18.22 -19.64
C SER A 24 -13.92 17.36 -20.90
N PHE A 25 -13.55 16.08 -20.78
CA PHE A 25 -13.65 15.11 -21.87
C PHE A 25 -14.99 14.37 -21.84
N THR A 26 -15.76 14.44 -22.92
CA THR A 26 -17.05 13.74 -23.02
C THR A 26 -16.87 12.30 -23.54
N SER A 27 -17.54 11.35 -22.89
CA SER A 27 -17.31 9.92 -23.06
C SER A 27 -17.61 9.42 -24.49
N GLY A 28 -16.54 9.19 -25.26
CA GLY A 28 -16.61 8.81 -26.69
C GLY A 28 -15.44 7.93 -27.16
N THR A 29 -15.19 6.82 -26.46
CA THR A 29 -14.39 5.66 -26.94
C THR A 29 -13.09 5.97 -27.72
N THR A 30 -12.25 6.91 -27.26
CA THR A 30 -10.88 7.08 -27.83
C THR A 30 -9.82 7.61 -26.83
N ASP A 31 -10.11 7.53 -25.53
CA ASP A 31 -9.68 8.53 -24.54
C ASP A 31 -8.37 8.19 -23.79
N MET A 32 -7.34 7.72 -24.50
CA MET A 32 -6.04 7.34 -23.89
C MET A 32 -4.79 7.91 -24.58
N ARG A 33 -4.93 8.65 -25.69
CA ARG A 33 -3.75 9.15 -26.44
C ARG A 33 -3.28 10.54 -26.02
N ASP A 34 -4.19 11.42 -25.62
CA ASP A 34 -3.86 12.84 -25.47
C ASP A 34 -3.22 13.16 -24.12
N GLU A 35 -3.65 12.51 -23.02
CA GLU A 35 -2.98 12.59 -21.72
C GLU A 35 -1.55 12.00 -21.79
N VAL A 36 -1.39 10.85 -22.43
CA VAL A 36 -0.06 10.24 -22.66
C VAL A 36 0.82 11.16 -23.53
N SER A 37 0.24 11.79 -24.56
CA SER A 37 0.96 12.76 -25.39
C SER A 37 1.35 14.00 -24.60
N TYR A 38 0.49 14.57 -23.76
CA TYR A 38 0.84 15.69 -22.90
C TYR A 38 2.07 15.39 -22.03
N TRP A 39 2.05 14.28 -21.28
CA TRP A 39 3.16 13.94 -20.37
C TRP A 39 4.46 13.62 -21.11
N PHE A 40 4.38 12.89 -22.23
CA PHE A 40 5.54 12.57 -23.05
C PHE A 40 6.14 13.82 -23.70
N GLY A 41 5.28 14.74 -24.15
CA GLY A 41 5.66 16.02 -24.71
C GLY A 41 6.24 16.98 -23.69
N GLN A 42 5.68 17.04 -22.47
CA GLN A 42 6.24 17.79 -21.35
C GLN A 42 7.69 17.36 -21.07
N LYS A 43 7.91 16.06 -20.86
CA LYS A 43 9.26 15.54 -20.55
C LYS A 43 10.23 15.70 -21.71
N TYR A 44 9.78 15.54 -22.95
CA TYR A 44 10.63 15.80 -24.11
C TYR A 44 11.01 17.28 -24.24
N PHE A 45 10.04 18.19 -24.07
CA PHE A 45 10.27 19.63 -24.11
C PHE A 45 11.23 20.09 -23.00
N GLU A 46 11.00 19.65 -21.75
CA GLU A 46 11.90 19.89 -20.62
C GLU A 46 13.34 19.46 -20.92
N CYS A 47 13.53 18.26 -21.48
CA CYS A 47 14.85 17.77 -21.90
C CYS A 47 15.49 18.64 -23.00
N VAL A 48 14.72 19.10 -23.98
CA VAL A 48 15.23 19.95 -25.08
C VAL A 48 15.71 21.31 -24.57
N ILE A 49 14.94 21.95 -23.68
CA ILE A 49 15.33 23.24 -23.07
C ILE A 49 16.52 23.05 -22.12
N SER A 50 16.48 22.02 -21.26
CA SER A 50 17.58 21.68 -20.34
C SER A 50 18.90 21.46 -21.09
N GLN A 51 18.87 20.78 -22.25
CA GLN A 51 20.06 20.58 -23.07
C GLN A 51 20.63 21.90 -23.62
N GLN A 52 19.80 22.88 -23.97
CA GLN A 52 20.30 24.19 -24.40
C GLN A 52 20.82 25.02 -23.21
N VAL A 53 20.16 24.96 -22.05
CA VAL A 53 20.63 25.63 -20.82
C VAL A 53 21.99 25.09 -20.38
N LEU A 54 22.19 23.77 -20.42
CA LEU A 54 23.49 23.15 -20.10
C LEU A 54 24.61 23.51 -21.10
N GLN A 55 24.28 23.67 -22.39
CA GLN A 55 25.22 24.17 -23.40
C GLN A 55 25.62 25.64 -23.18
N ASP A 56 24.84 26.38 -22.40
CA ASP A 56 25.06 27.78 -22.05
C ASP A 56 25.68 27.97 -20.65
N CYS A 57 26.04 26.90 -19.96
CA CYS A 57 26.67 26.94 -18.63
C CYS A 57 28.20 26.97 -18.71
N GLY A 58 28.82 27.86 -17.93
CA GLY A 58 30.28 27.90 -17.79
C GLY A 58 30.79 26.82 -16.82
N PRO A 59 32.09 26.50 -16.83
CA PRO A 59 32.69 25.46 -15.97
C PRO A 59 32.65 25.79 -14.45
N TYR A 60 32.17 26.97 -14.08
CA TYR A 60 32.01 27.45 -12.70
C TYR A 60 30.56 27.79 -12.33
N ASP A 61 29.59 27.46 -13.19
CA ASP A 61 28.17 27.61 -12.84
C ASP A 61 27.75 26.51 -11.86
N THR A 62 27.24 26.92 -10.70
CA THR A 62 26.74 25.98 -9.69
C THR A 62 25.39 25.39 -10.14
N PRO A 63 25.04 24.16 -9.76
CA PRO A 63 23.76 23.54 -10.14
C PRO A 63 22.54 24.44 -9.89
N SER A 64 22.49 25.12 -8.74
CA SER A 64 21.45 26.11 -8.43
C SER A 64 21.33 27.26 -9.44
N LYS A 65 22.44 27.72 -10.06
CA LYS A 65 22.40 28.70 -11.16
C LYS A 65 21.88 28.08 -12.45
N VAL A 66 22.18 26.81 -12.72
CA VAL A 66 21.64 26.06 -13.87
C VAL A 66 20.13 25.91 -13.74
N ASP A 67 19.64 25.45 -12.59
CA ASP A 67 18.21 25.29 -12.30
C ASP A 67 17.47 26.63 -12.38
N SER A 68 18.06 27.70 -11.82
CA SER A 68 17.49 29.06 -11.89
C SER A 68 17.40 29.59 -13.32
N ARG A 69 18.34 29.22 -14.21
CA ARG A 69 18.27 29.55 -15.64
C ARG A 69 17.21 28.71 -16.35
N LEU A 70 17.14 27.41 -16.07
CA LEU A 70 16.14 26.50 -16.66
C LEU A 70 14.71 26.96 -16.33
N PHE A 71 14.45 27.24 -15.05
CA PHE A 71 13.15 27.74 -14.60
C PHE A 71 12.75 29.00 -15.36
N ARG A 72 13.63 30.03 -15.39
CA ARG A 72 13.38 31.28 -16.11
C ARG A 72 13.17 31.07 -17.61
N HIS A 73 13.95 30.22 -18.25
CA HIS A 73 13.80 29.94 -19.69
C HIS A 73 12.48 29.24 -20.02
N MET A 74 12.01 28.32 -19.16
CA MET A 74 10.69 27.69 -19.31
C MET A 74 9.53 28.64 -19.01
N GLN A 75 9.71 29.52 -18.02
CA GLN A 75 8.76 30.54 -17.60
C GLN A 75 8.50 31.58 -18.71
N ASP A 76 9.57 32.09 -19.32
CA ASP A 76 9.52 33.15 -20.33
C ASP A 76 9.43 32.61 -21.79
N PHE A 77 9.16 31.31 -21.98
CA PHE A 77 9.18 30.70 -23.31
C PHE A 77 7.96 31.13 -24.15
N PRO A 78 8.13 31.51 -25.44
CA PRO A 78 7.02 31.98 -26.28
C PRO A 78 6.17 30.81 -26.82
N TYR A 79 5.37 30.20 -25.94
CA TYR A 79 4.56 29.00 -26.23
C TYR A 79 3.59 29.20 -27.41
N ASP A 80 2.84 30.31 -27.45
CA ASP A 80 1.93 30.65 -28.55
C ASP A 80 2.65 30.73 -29.91
N THR A 81 3.73 31.51 -29.98
CA THR A 81 4.44 31.74 -31.25
C THR A 81 5.12 30.48 -31.75
N CYS A 82 5.65 29.65 -30.83
CA CYS A 82 6.18 28.33 -31.17
C CYS A 82 5.08 27.38 -31.65
N LEU A 83 3.89 27.40 -31.03
CA LEU A 83 2.74 26.60 -31.42
C LEU A 83 2.22 26.99 -32.82
N SER A 84 2.02 28.28 -33.08
CA SER A 84 1.64 28.81 -34.39
C SER A 84 2.65 28.42 -35.47
N SER A 85 3.95 28.56 -35.18
CA SER A 85 5.00 28.19 -36.14
C SER A 85 5.00 26.69 -36.45
N LEU A 86 4.77 25.81 -35.46
CA LEU A 86 4.66 24.37 -35.70
C LEU A 86 3.40 23.99 -36.51
N ALA A 87 2.30 24.72 -36.34
CA ALA A 87 1.06 24.50 -37.09
C ALA A 87 1.19 24.86 -38.58
N GLU A 88 2.02 25.84 -38.96
CA GLU A 88 2.24 26.22 -40.37
C GLU A 88 2.97 25.13 -41.19
N TYR A 89 3.79 24.28 -40.55
CA TYR A 89 4.59 23.26 -41.26
C TYR A 89 3.87 21.92 -41.49
N GLN A 90 2.69 21.71 -40.90
CA GLN A 90 1.86 20.52 -41.16
C GLN A 90 0.41 20.94 -41.46
N PRO A 91 -0.08 20.80 -42.70
CA PRO A 91 -1.51 20.83 -42.94
C PRO A 91 -2.11 19.60 -42.25
N ILE A 92 -2.83 19.83 -41.15
CA ILE A 92 -3.46 18.79 -40.36
C ILE A 92 -4.66 18.25 -41.16
N GLU A 93 -4.42 17.24 -41.99
CA GLU A 93 -5.48 16.47 -42.68
C GLU A 93 -6.22 15.52 -41.71
N ARG A 94 -6.81 16.11 -40.66
CA ARG A 94 -7.96 15.56 -39.93
C ARG A 94 -8.90 16.69 -39.56
N SER A 95 -10.06 16.70 -40.21
CA SER A 95 -11.14 17.66 -39.98
C SER A 95 -11.50 17.77 -38.50
N ASN A 96 -11.39 18.98 -37.96
CA ASN A 96 -12.04 19.48 -36.73
C ASN A 96 -12.27 18.46 -35.60
N ARG A 97 -11.18 17.98 -35.00
CA ARG A 97 -11.18 17.48 -33.61
C ARG A 97 -10.16 18.19 -32.70
N PHE A 98 -9.64 19.33 -33.14
CA PHE A 98 -8.69 20.17 -32.37
C PHE A 98 -9.36 21.29 -31.57
N GLU A 99 -10.62 21.11 -31.17
CA GLU A 99 -11.17 21.79 -29.99
C GLU A 99 -10.72 21.06 -28.71
N VAL A 100 -9.39 21.00 -28.51
CA VAL A 100 -8.84 20.61 -27.21
C VAL A 100 -9.14 21.76 -26.26
N SER A 101 -9.98 21.52 -25.25
CA SER A 101 -10.55 22.48 -24.30
C SER A 101 -9.53 23.12 -23.32
N ALA A 102 -8.25 23.20 -23.70
CA ALA A 102 -7.23 23.93 -22.96
C ALA A 102 -7.15 25.38 -23.48
N ARG A 103 -7.38 26.37 -22.60
CA ARG A 103 -7.15 27.78 -22.93
C ARG A 103 -5.66 28.12 -23.01
N ASP A 104 -4.82 27.37 -22.30
CA ASP A 104 -3.37 27.56 -22.21
C ASP A 104 -2.59 27.16 -23.49
N PRO A 105 -1.81 28.09 -24.09
CA PRO A 105 -0.87 27.83 -25.17
C PRO A 105 0.21 26.79 -24.85
N ARG A 106 0.71 26.74 -23.61
CA ARG A 106 1.78 25.81 -23.18
C ARG A 106 1.27 24.38 -23.25
N THR A 107 0.13 24.09 -22.65
CA THR A 107 -0.51 22.77 -22.67
C THR A 107 -0.74 22.28 -24.10
N ARG A 108 -1.22 23.15 -24.99
CA ARG A 108 -1.41 22.84 -26.41
C ARG A 108 -0.09 22.54 -27.13
N LEU A 109 0.98 23.29 -26.84
CA LEU A 109 2.33 22.98 -27.36
C LEU A 109 2.84 21.62 -26.86
N LEU A 110 2.66 21.31 -25.58
CA LEU A 110 3.16 20.08 -24.98
C LEU A 110 2.43 18.84 -25.54
N VAL A 111 1.11 18.87 -25.71
CA VAL A 111 0.37 17.79 -26.40
C VAL A 111 0.89 17.59 -27.83
N LEU A 112 1.09 18.68 -28.59
CA LEU A 112 1.60 18.63 -29.96
C LEU A 112 3.02 18.05 -30.04
N VAL A 113 3.92 18.48 -29.15
CA VAL A 113 5.29 17.95 -29.04
C VAL A 113 5.24 16.44 -28.77
N GLY A 114 4.45 15.99 -27.80
CA GLY A 114 4.34 14.57 -27.48
C GLY A 114 3.80 13.74 -28.62
N TRP A 115 2.77 14.24 -29.31
CA TRP A 115 2.24 13.58 -30.51
C TRP A 115 3.27 13.50 -31.64
N ILE A 116 4.02 14.58 -31.92
CA ILE A 116 5.09 14.57 -32.93
C ILE A 116 6.19 13.56 -32.56
N ILE A 117 6.58 13.45 -31.30
CA ILE A 117 7.59 12.48 -30.85
C ILE A 117 7.05 11.04 -30.85
N HIS A 118 5.75 10.82 -30.59
CA HIS A 118 5.15 9.49 -30.59
C HIS A 118 4.81 8.99 -32.01
N GLU A 119 3.99 9.73 -32.77
CA GLU A 119 3.43 9.32 -34.06
C GLU A 119 4.02 10.06 -35.27
N GLY A 120 4.74 11.17 -35.07
CA GLY A 120 5.29 11.98 -36.16
C GLY A 120 6.41 11.30 -36.95
N SER A 121 6.63 11.76 -38.19
CA SER A 121 7.74 11.28 -39.04
C SER A 121 9.10 11.77 -38.53
N ALA A 122 10.20 11.11 -38.92
CA ALA A 122 11.56 11.56 -38.56
C ALA A 122 11.83 13.02 -38.97
N ARG A 123 11.28 13.45 -40.11
CA ARG A 123 11.33 14.85 -40.59
C ARG A 123 10.55 15.79 -39.66
N ALA A 124 9.34 15.41 -39.24
CA ALA A 124 8.54 16.21 -38.32
C ALA A 124 9.22 16.36 -36.94
N LYS A 125 9.82 15.28 -36.41
CA LYS A 125 10.60 15.32 -35.16
C LYS A 125 11.82 16.24 -35.26
N GLN A 126 12.56 16.18 -36.38
CA GLN A 126 13.68 17.09 -36.63
C GLN A 126 13.25 18.56 -36.76
N GLN A 127 12.17 18.84 -37.50
CA GLN A 127 11.63 20.18 -37.67
C GLN A 127 11.16 20.75 -36.33
N MET A 128 10.37 19.98 -35.57
CA MET A 128 9.92 20.38 -34.23
C MET A 128 11.09 20.71 -33.30
N LEU A 129 12.14 19.87 -33.30
CA LEU A 129 13.34 20.09 -32.50
C LEU A 129 14.12 21.34 -32.93
N GLN A 130 14.16 21.64 -34.24
CA GLN A 130 14.76 22.87 -34.76
C GLN A 130 13.96 24.11 -34.35
N THR A 131 12.63 24.07 -34.45
CA THR A 131 11.74 25.18 -34.07
C THR A 131 11.82 25.48 -32.58
N VAL A 132 11.69 24.48 -31.70
CA VAL A 132 11.79 24.70 -30.24
C VAL A 132 13.16 25.30 -29.86
N ARG A 133 14.25 24.82 -30.49
CA ARG A 133 15.59 25.37 -30.27
C ARG A 133 15.80 26.76 -30.87
N SER A 134 15.15 27.12 -31.98
CA SER A 134 15.27 28.47 -32.54
C SER A 134 14.55 29.51 -31.67
N PHE A 135 13.39 29.17 -31.09
CA PHE A 135 12.70 30.03 -30.13
C PHE A 135 13.51 30.23 -28.84
N TYR A 136 14.12 29.17 -28.27
CA TYR A 136 15.07 29.32 -27.14
C TYR A 136 16.25 30.26 -27.49
N ARG A 137 16.82 30.12 -28.70
CA ARG A 137 17.95 30.98 -29.14
C ARG A 137 17.54 32.42 -29.40
N ALA A 138 16.32 32.67 -29.88
CA ALA A 138 15.77 34.01 -30.05
C ALA A 138 15.53 34.70 -28.69
N GLN A 139 14.94 33.98 -27.73
CA GLN A 139 14.77 34.40 -26.34
C GLN A 139 16.13 34.77 -25.69
N LYS A 140 17.16 33.95 -25.92
CA LYS A 140 18.55 34.26 -25.52
C LYS A 140 19.10 35.52 -26.22
N GLY A 141 18.84 35.68 -27.52
CA GLY A 141 19.29 36.82 -28.32
C GLY A 141 18.78 38.16 -27.78
N SER A 142 17.51 38.25 -27.40
CA SER A 142 16.93 39.44 -26.77
C SER A 142 17.54 39.73 -25.38
N ASN A 143 17.87 38.69 -24.62
CA ASN A 143 18.52 38.83 -23.30
C ASN A 143 20.04 39.09 -23.38
N ALA A 144 20.68 38.86 -24.53
CA ALA A 144 22.13 39.00 -24.73
C ALA A 144 22.60 40.45 -24.92
N VAL A 145 21.69 41.41 -25.13
CA VAL A 145 22.05 42.85 -25.27
C VAL A 145 22.75 43.39 -24.02
N ASN A 146 22.49 42.78 -22.84
CA ASN A 146 23.02 43.25 -21.55
C ASN A 146 24.27 42.52 -21.03
N ASN A 147 24.87 41.57 -21.75
CA ASN A 147 26.15 40.97 -21.33
C ASN A 147 27.06 40.63 -22.51
N HIS A 148 28.11 41.43 -22.69
CA HIS A 148 29.25 41.09 -23.55
C HIS A 148 30.12 39.99 -22.91
N GLY A 149 30.53 38.99 -23.69
CA GLY A 149 31.68 38.16 -23.33
C GLY A 149 31.63 36.69 -23.79
N MET A 150 32.46 36.39 -24.79
CA MET A 150 33.02 35.05 -25.11
C MET A 150 32.07 33.95 -25.63
N LYS A 151 32.30 33.56 -26.90
CA LYS A 151 32.01 32.22 -27.42
C LYS A 151 33.17 31.28 -27.07
N VAL A 152 32.90 30.06 -26.61
CA VAL A 152 33.72 28.86 -26.89
C VAL A 152 32.77 27.66 -26.91
N GLY A 153 32.99 26.69 -27.80
CA GLY A 153 32.26 25.41 -27.81
C GLY A 153 33.13 24.26 -27.31
N ALA A 154 32.50 23.23 -26.74
CA ALA A 154 33.12 21.94 -26.41
C ALA A 154 32.07 20.82 -26.45
N GLU A 155 32.50 19.59 -26.76
CA GLU A 155 31.65 18.39 -26.74
C GLU A 155 31.42 17.88 -25.29
N PRO A 156 30.40 17.02 -25.05
CA PRO A 156 30.02 16.60 -23.70
C PRO A 156 31.05 15.64 -23.08
N LEU A 157 31.36 15.85 -21.80
CA LEU A 157 32.47 15.17 -21.11
C LEU A 157 32.13 13.82 -20.45
N TYR A 158 30.86 13.43 -20.32
CA TYR A 158 30.42 12.17 -19.67
C TYR A 158 29.13 11.59 -20.28
N SER A 159 28.96 10.26 -20.23
CA SER A 159 27.79 9.55 -20.75
C SER A 159 26.76 9.21 -19.67
N MET A 160 25.50 8.98 -20.09
CA MET A 160 24.36 8.68 -19.19
C MET A 160 24.57 7.46 -18.28
N GLU A 161 25.41 6.50 -18.68
CA GLU A 161 25.64 5.26 -17.92
C GLU A 161 26.50 5.49 -16.66
N GLN A 162 27.32 6.54 -16.66
CA GLN A 162 28.21 6.89 -15.53
C GLN A 162 27.46 7.65 -14.41
N ILE A 163 26.35 8.33 -14.73
CA ILE A 163 25.52 9.05 -13.74
C ILE A 163 24.64 8.08 -12.95
N SER A 164 24.27 6.94 -13.54
CA SER A 164 23.43 5.91 -12.91
C SER A 164 24.16 5.06 -11.86
N SER A 165 25.49 5.06 -11.87
CA SER A 165 26.32 4.05 -11.20
C SER A 165 27.09 4.53 -9.96
N ASP A 166 27.03 5.82 -9.58
CA ASP A 166 27.70 6.36 -8.40
C ASP A 166 26.71 6.85 -7.31
N PRO A 167 26.55 6.11 -6.19
CA PRO A 167 25.74 6.54 -5.04
C PRO A 167 26.25 7.80 -4.32
N GLY A 168 27.51 8.19 -4.52
CA GLY A 168 28.11 9.38 -3.91
C GLY A 168 27.48 10.68 -4.40
N LEU A 169 27.15 10.76 -5.70
CA LEU A 169 26.51 11.94 -6.30
C LEU A 169 25.14 12.25 -5.68
N TRP A 170 24.32 11.24 -5.41
CA TRP A 170 23.05 11.42 -4.68
C TRP A 170 23.22 11.92 -3.25
N LYS A 171 24.30 11.50 -2.58
CA LYS A 171 24.61 11.96 -1.21
C LYS A 171 24.99 13.45 -1.19
N THR A 172 25.73 13.91 -2.18
CA THR A 172 26.09 15.33 -2.37
C THR A 172 24.87 16.20 -2.71
N ILE A 173 23.95 15.70 -3.55
CA ILE A 173 22.70 16.40 -3.89
C ILE A 173 21.83 16.64 -2.66
N LEU A 174 21.79 15.69 -1.71
CA LEU A 174 21.01 15.82 -0.47
C LEU A 174 21.69 16.73 0.56
N SER A 175 23.02 16.75 0.66
CA SER A 175 23.74 17.56 1.67
C SER A 175 23.73 19.06 1.40
N LEU A 176 23.35 19.51 0.20
CA LEU A 176 23.41 20.91 -0.21
C LEU A 176 22.11 21.72 0.05
N LYS A 177 21.05 21.08 0.56
CA LYS A 177 19.79 21.76 0.95
C LYS A 177 19.91 22.38 2.36
N GLY A 178 20.76 23.40 2.49
CA GLY A 178 20.95 24.14 3.74
C GLY A 178 19.72 24.93 4.17
N CYS A 179 18.85 24.32 4.97
CA CYS A 179 17.85 24.99 5.79
C CYS A 179 18.37 25.13 7.21
N THR A 180 18.33 26.34 7.79
CA THR A 180 18.69 26.59 9.19
C THR A 180 17.60 26.07 10.12
N PHE A 181 17.65 24.78 10.42
CA PHE A 181 17.13 24.24 11.68
C PHE A 181 18.29 24.15 12.67
N GLU A 182 18.02 24.34 13.96
CA GLU A 182 18.96 23.99 15.04
C GLU A 182 19.44 22.55 14.84
N GLU A 183 20.71 22.24 15.14
CA GLU A 183 21.36 20.95 14.82
C GLU A 183 20.62 19.76 15.46
N MET A 184 19.63 19.26 14.74
CA MET A 184 18.74 18.21 15.18
C MET A 184 19.31 16.86 14.76
N ASP A 185 19.35 15.92 15.70
CA ASP A 185 19.83 14.55 15.49
C ASP A 185 19.29 13.94 14.17
N PRO A 186 20.16 13.50 13.23
CA PRO A 186 19.74 12.94 11.94
C PRO A 186 18.73 11.78 12.06
N ARG A 187 18.81 10.98 13.12
CA ARG A 187 17.84 9.90 13.42
C ARG A 187 16.46 10.48 13.73
N THR A 188 16.40 11.53 14.55
CA THR A 188 15.17 12.27 14.84
C THR A 188 14.53 12.85 13.58
N SER A 189 15.34 13.44 12.68
CA SER A 189 14.87 13.90 11.37
C SER A 189 14.24 12.75 10.56
N LEU A 190 14.94 11.64 10.36
CA LEU A 190 14.42 10.48 9.61
C LEU A 190 13.13 9.89 10.22
N ILE A 191 13.00 9.87 11.54
CA ILE A 191 11.78 9.46 12.23
C ILE A 191 10.62 10.42 11.92
N GLN A 192 10.85 11.73 11.96
CA GLN A 192 9.83 12.73 11.61
C GLN A 192 9.41 12.59 10.14
N GLU A 193 10.37 12.47 9.22
CA GLU A 193 10.09 12.24 7.79
C GLU A 193 9.25 10.99 7.56
N PHE A 194 9.60 9.88 8.22
CA PHE A 194 8.85 8.63 8.15
C PHE A 194 7.38 8.83 8.53
N TYR A 195 7.12 9.39 9.72
CA TYR A 195 5.75 9.59 10.21
C TYR A 195 4.97 10.62 9.41
N GLY A 196 5.63 11.71 8.96
CA GLY A 196 5.05 12.67 8.04
C GLY A 196 4.57 12.00 6.75
N CYS A 197 5.43 11.22 6.09
CA CYS A 197 5.02 10.48 4.90
C CYS A 197 3.94 9.42 5.20
N LEU A 198 3.95 8.73 6.34
CA LEU A 198 2.86 7.81 6.71
C LEU A 198 1.51 8.51 6.89
N VAL A 199 1.48 9.74 7.42
CA VAL A 199 0.27 10.57 7.54
C VAL A 199 -0.26 10.90 6.15
N LEU A 200 0.58 11.47 5.27
CA LEU A 200 0.19 11.84 3.90
C LEU A 200 -0.27 10.64 3.07
N LEU A 201 0.47 9.52 3.12
CA LEU A 201 0.09 8.27 2.45
C LEU A 201 -1.26 7.74 2.92
N ARG A 202 -1.59 7.91 4.20
CA ARG A 202 -2.85 7.43 4.77
C ARG A 202 -4.04 8.32 4.40
N LEU A 203 -3.80 9.61 4.13
CA LEU A 203 -4.80 10.58 3.68
C LEU A 203 -5.13 10.41 2.19
N LEU A 204 -4.11 10.33 1.33
CA LEU A 204 -4.27 10.21 -0.12
C LEU A 204 -5.07 8.95 -0.51
N THR A 205 -4.64 7.79 -0.02
CA THR A 205 -5.24 6.51 -0.40
C THR A 205 -5.30 5.56 0.80
N PRO A 206 -6.48 5.05 1.19
CA PRO A 206 -6.56 4.05 2.24
C PRO A 206 -5.85 2.72 1.88
N ASN A 207 -5.55 2.50 0.59
CA ASN A 207 -5.24 1.20 0.00
C ASN A 207 -4.15 1.29 -1.06
N ARG A 208 -3.28 0.29 -1.08
CA ARG A 208 -2.39 -0.01 -2.20
C ARG A 208 -2.74 -1.38 -2.76
N SER A 209 -3.24 -1.44 -3.99
CA SER A 209 -2.70 -2.44 -4.91
C SER A 209 -1.26 -2.04 -5.17
N ARG A 210 -0.31 -2.97 -5.07
CA ARG A 210 1.09 -2.64 -5.32
C ARG A 210 1.19 -2.08 -6.74
N VAL A 211 1.60 -0.81 -6.84
CA VAL A 211 2.07 -0.19 -8.09
C VAL A 211 3.05 -1.17 -8.71
N GLY A 212 2.90 -1.40 -10.02
CA GLY A 212 3.43 -2.55 -10.74
C GLY A 212 4.59 -3.27 -10.04
N SER A 213 4.32 -4.50 -9.58
CA SER A 213 5.34 -5.51 -9.86
C SER A 213 5.46 -5.52 -11.38
N ASP A 214 6.46 -4.78 -11.86
CA ASP A 214 6.88 -4.87 -13.24
C ASP A 214 6.97 -6.36 -13.60
N LYS A 215 6.28 -6.78 -14.66
CA LYS A 215 6.24 -8.21 -15.02
C LYS A 215 7.61 -8.73 -15.47
N SER A 216 8.60 -7.83 -15.57
CA SER A 216 10.02 -8.06 -15.86
C SER A 216 10.98 -7.92 -14.66
N VAL A 217 10.56 -7.50 -13.45
CA VAL A 217 11.44 -7.59 -12.26
C VAL A 217 11.29 -8.96 -11.62
N ASP A 218 12.12 -9.87 -12.16
CA ASP A 218 12.48 -11.22 -11.71
C ASP A 218 11.65 -11.87 -10.58
N LEU A 219 10.98 -12.98 -10.91
CA LEU A 219 10.12 -13.78 -10.02
C LEU A 219 10.93 -14.67 -9.04
N SER A 220 12.13 -14.22 -8.65
CA SER A 220 13.11 -14.95 -7.83
C SER A 220 12.97 -14.73 -6.32
N GLY A 221 11.95 -13.99 -5.87
CA GLY A 221 11.51 -14.06 -4.47
C GLY A 221 11.05 -15.49 -4.12
N PRO A 222 11.51 -16.13 -3.03
CA PRO A 222 11.17 -17.53 -2.76
C PRO A 222 9.66 -17.73 -2.68
N ARG A 223 9.12 -18.70 -3.42
CA ARG A 223 7.68 -18.98 -3.37
C ARG A 223 7.30 -19.44 -1.96
N ARG A 224 6.20 -18.89 -1.43
CA ARG A 224 5.64 -19.28 -0.13
C ARG A 224 5.47 -20.80 -0.07
N ASN A 225 6.24 -21.45 0.78
CA ASN A 225 6.31 -22.91 0.86
C ASN A 225 5.33 -23.46 1.91
N GLU A 226 5.22 -24.79 2.04
CA GLU A 226 4.35 -25.42 3.05
C GLU A 226 4.75 -25.10 4.49
N TRP A 227 6.03 -24.86 4.76
CA TRP A 227 6.51 -24.47 6.09
C TRP A 227 6.08 -23.04 6.45
N HIS A 228 6.09 -22.12 5.50
CA HIS A 228 5.51 -20.78 5.66
C HIS A 228 4.01 -20.86 5.94
N ILE A 229 3.29 -21.75 5.25
CA ILE A 229 1.86 -22.00 5.51
C ILE A 229 1.64 -22.62 6.90
N PHE A 230 2.50 -23.53 7.34
CA PHE A 230 2.47 -24.11 8.69
C PHE A 230 2.63 -23.03 9.76
N LEU A 231 3.66 -22.19 9.68
CA LEU A 231 3.91 -21.12 10.65
C LEU A 231 2.81 -20.06 10.65
N ASP A 232 2.30 -19.65 9.48
CA ASP A 232 1.14 -18.75 9.38
C ASP A 232 -0.14 -19.36 10.00
N SER A 233 -0.33 -20.68 9.85
CA SER A 233 -1.50 -21.38 10.40
C SER A 233 -1.41 -21.52 11.92
N LEU A 234 -0.22 -21.82 12.45
CA LEU A 234 0.03 -21.87 13.89
C LEU A 234 -0.14 -20.48 14.52
N ALA A 235 0.40 -19.44 13.89
CA ALA A 235 0.23 -18.05 14.30
C ALA A 235 -1.24 -17.58 14.20
N TRP A 236 -2.01 -18.06 13.21
CA TRP A 236 -3.45 -17.78 13.10
C TRP A 236 -4.24 -18.31 14.30
N LEU A 237 -4.02 -19.58 14.68
CA LEU A 237 -4.74 -20.21 15.80
C LEU A 237 -4.39 -19.57 17.16
N ALA A 238 -3.17 -19.03 17.29
CA ALA A 238 -2.71 -18.33 18.50
C ALA A 238 -3.26 -16.88 18.66
N ASP A 239 -3.86 -16.28 17.63
CA ASP A 239 -4.40 -14.90 17.67
C ASP A 239 -5.87 -14.89 18.14
N HIS A 240 -6.05 -14.56 19.42
CA HIS A 240 -7.29 -14.83 20.16
C HIS A 240 -8.30 -13.67 20.26
N LYS A 241 -8.02 -12.48 19.69
CA LYS A 241 -8.94 -11.31 19.70
C LYS A 241 -8.94 -10.55 18.39
N CYS A 242 -10.02 -9.80 18.16
CA CYS A 242 -10.04 -8.77 17.12
C CYS A 242 -9.34 -7.48 17.57
N GLY A 243 -9.07 -6.58 16.61
CA GLY A 243 -8.49 -5.26 16.90
C GLY A 243 -6.96 -5.16 16.86
N GLY A 244 -6.24 -6.21 16.47
CA GLY A 244 -4.83 -6.14 16.08
C GLY A 244 -3.79 -6.24 17.21
N ARG A 245 -4.17 -6.04 18.48
CA ARG A 245 -3.25 -6.17 19.63
C ARG A 245 -2.76 -7.60 19.89
N THR A 246 -3.57 -8.60 19.56
CA THR A 246 -3.25 -10.03 19.71
C THR A 246 -2.71 -10.67 18.44
N VAL A 247 -2.41 -9.88 17.40
CA VAL A 247 -1.71 -10.39 16.21
C VAL A 247 -0.45 -11.06 16.69
N THR A 248 -0.35 -12.36 16.39
CA THR A 248 0.72 -13.22 16.83
C THR A 248 1.62 -13.52 15.64
N ALA A 249 2.92 -13.49 15.87
CA ALA A 249 3.92 -13.96 14.94
C ALA A 249 4.77 -15.06 15.59
N ILE A 250 5.30 -15.96 14.76
CA ILE A 250 6.07 -17.14 15.17
C ILE A 250 7.28 -17.29 14.26
N ALA A 251 8.46 -17.46 14.87
CA ALA A 251 9.70 -17.85 14.20
C ALA A 251 10.30 -19.05 14.95
N VAL A 252 11.13 -19.84 14.28
CA VAL A 252 11.63 -21.11 14.84
C VAL A 252 13.14 -21.19 14.74
N GLU A 253 13.77 -21.37 15.90
CA GLU A 253 15.20 -21.58 16.09
C GLU A 253 15.50 -23.09 16.15
N PRO A 254 16.51 -23.61 15.43
CA PRO A 254 16.94 -25.00 15.57
C PRO A 254 17.68 -25.20 16.90
N SER A 255 17.50 -26.35 17.58
CA SER A 255 18.39 -26.72 18.68
C SER A 255 18.55 -28.24 18.83
N PRO A 256 19.67 -28.74 19.38
CA PRO A 256 19.95 -30.18 19.49
C PRO A 256 18.92 -30.98 20.29
N THR A 257 18.24 -30.34 21.25
CA THR A 257 17.24 -31.00 22.12
C THR A 257 15.82 -30.96 21.54
N GLY A 258 15.64 -30.37 20.36
CA GLY A 258 14.34 -29.97 19.80
C GLY A 258 14.29 -28.46 19.51
N PRO A 259 13.47 -28.01 18.55
CA PRO A 259 13.44 -26.62 18.11
C PRO A 259 12.72 -25.69 19.10
N THR A 260 13.09 -24.42 19.09
CA THR A 260 12.46 -23.37 19.91
C THR A 260 11.54 -22.52 19.04
N TYR A 261 10.24 -22.57 19.31
CA TYR A 261 9.22 -21.72 18.72
C TYR A 261 9.13 -20.42 19.51
N TRP A 262 9.67 -19.35 18.93
CA TRP A 262 9.63 -18.00 19.48
C TRP A 262 8.35 -17.30 19.05
N VAL A 263 7.58 -16.84 20.03
CA VAL A 263 6.26 -16.22 19.85
C VAL A 263 6.32 -14.76 20.27
N ALA A 264 5.78 -13.87 19.45
CA ALA A 264 5.57 -12.46 19.78
C ALA A 264 4.13 -12.03 19.47
N SER A 265 3.68 -10.95 20.12
CA SER A 265 2.41 -10.30 19.82
C SER A 265 2.56 -8.77 19.81
N ASN A 266 1.64 -8.04 19.17
CA ASN A 266 1.62 -6.55 19.16
C ASN A 266 1.34 -5.90 20.55
N SER A 267 1.30 -6.70 21.60
CA SER A 267 1.18 -6.33 23.02
C SER A 267 1.82 -7.46 23.85
N PRO A 268 2.13 -7.27 25.14
CA PRO A 268 2.77 -8.31 25.96
C PRO A 268 2.07 -9.67 25.81
N THR A 269 2.81 -10.67 25.31
CA THR A 269 2.27 -12.00 25.05
C THR A 269 1.84 -12.63 26.37
N ARG A 270 0.62 -13.16 26.41
CA ARG A 270 0.06 -13.75 27.63
C ARG A 270 0.47 -15.21 27.76
N PRO A 271 0.67 -15.76 28.98
CA PRO A 271 1.06 -17.15 29.18
C PRO A 271 0.12 -18.17 28.50
N GLU A 272 -1.17 -17.87 28.40
CA GLU A 272 -2.15 -18.76 27.76
C GLU A 272 -1.93 -18.87 26.25
N VAL A 273 -1.32 -17.87 25.60
CA VAL A 273 -0.93 -17.94 24.17
C VAL A 273 0.20 -18.94 23.99
N LEU A 274 1.22 -18.88 24.86
CA LEU A 274 2.35 -19.81 24.81
C LEU A 274 1.85 -21.25 25.07
N GLN A 275 1.08 -21.44 26.14
CA GLN A 275 0.49 -22.73 26.49
C GLN A 275 -0.44 -23.28 25.38
N HIS A 276 -1.16 -22.41 24.66
CA HIS A 276 -1.97 -22.84 23.52
C HIS A 276 -1.09 -23.34 22.36
N VAL A 277 -0.01 -22.63 22.01
CA VAL A 277 0.94 -23.08 20.99
C VAL A 277 1.64 -24.38 21.40
N GLU A 278 2.00 -24.56 22.68
CA GLU A 278 2.55 -25.82 23.21
C GLU A 278 1.56 -26.98 23.07
N LYS A 279 0.29 -26.76 23.42
CA LYS A 279 -0.79 -27.75 23.26
C LYS A 279 -0.99 -28.13 21.78
N LEU A 280 -0.92 -27.15 20.87
CA LEU A 280 -1.01 -27.40 19.42
C LEU A 280 0.17 -28.23 18.91
N LEU A 281 1.41 -27.85 19.23
CA LEU A 281 2.61 -28.58 18.79
C LEU A 281 2.67 -29.99 19.38
N SER A 282 2.30 -30.16 20.66
CA SER A 282 2.20 -31.46 21.32
C SER A 282 1.14 -32.35 20.68
N ALA A 283 -0.01 -31.78 20.28
CA ALA A 283 -1.08 -32.52 19.61
C ALA A 283 -0.75 -32.88 18.15
N LEU A 284 0.24 -32.24 17.52
CA LEU A 284 0.72 -32.54 16.17
C LEU A 284 1.89 -33.53 16.17
N HIS A 285 2.46 -33.86 17.33
CA HIS A 285 3.59 -34.76 17.44
C HIS A 285 3.13 -36.22 17.47
N HIS A 286 3.42 -36.96 16.39
CA HIS A 286 3.14 -38.39 16.26
C HIS A 286 4.36 -39.16 15.77
N GLU A 287 4.61 -40.33 16.36
CA GLU A 287 5.69 -41.24 15.96
C GLU A 287 5.32 -42.06 14.71
N THR A 288 4.04 -42.33 14.50
CA THR A 288 3.49 -43.03 13.34
C THR A 288 2.74 -42.06 12.40
N PRO A 289 2.64 -42.35 11.10
CA PRO A 289 1.74 -41.64 10.19
C PRO A 289 0.29 -41.75 10.65
N LEU A 290 -0.50 -40.69 10.46
CA LEU A 290 -1.93 -40.69 10.78
C LEU A 290 -2.74 -41.31 9.63
N ASP A 291 -3.67 -42.21 9.95
CA ASP A 291 -4.68 -42.63 8.99
C ASP A 291 -5.71 -41.51 8.72
N LYS A 292 -6.52 -41.67 7.66
CA LYS A 292 -7.50 -40.65 7.23
C LYS A 292 -8.56 -40.33 8.29
N SER A 293 -8.98 -41.30 9.11
CA SER A 293 -9.97 -41.11 10.17
C SER A 293 -9.35 -40.37 11.35
N SER A 294 -8.19 -40.83 11.83
CA SER A 294 -7.42 -40.18 12.89
C SER A 294 -7.03 -38.75 12.55
N ALA A 295 -6.65 -38.47 11.29
CA ALA A 295 -6.38 -37.13 10.82
C ALA A 295 -7.62 -36.21 10.87
N VAL A 296 -8.81 -36.71 10.48
CA VAL A 296 -10.06 -35.92 10.56
C VAL A 296 -10.40 -35.60 12.01
N GLU A 297 -10.31 -36.56 12.93
CA GLU A 297 -10.59 -36.32 14.35
C GLU A 297 -9.60 -35.34 14.97
N LEU A 298 -8.30 -35.44 14.63
CA LEU A 298 -7.30 -34.48 15.08
C LEU A 298 -7.57 -33.06 14.56
N ILE A 299 -8.04 -32.92 13.31
CA ILE A 299 -8.46 -31.62 12.76
C ILE A 299 -9.64 -31.05 13.55
N ARG A 300 -10.67 -31.86 13.87
CA ARG A 300 -11.80 -31.41 14.72
C ARG A 300 -11.31 -30.97 16.09
N LYS A 301 -10.49 -31.78 16.76
CA LYS A 301 -9.92 -31.49 18.09
C LYS A 301 -9.10 -30.20 18.11
N ILE A 302 -8.20 -29.99 17.14
CA ILE A 302 -7.39 -28.77 17.04
C ILE A 302 -8.27 -27.56 16.74
N ALA A 303 -9.23 -27.69 15.81
CA ALA A 303 -10.16 -26.60 15.48
C ALA A 303 -10.99 -26.19 16.70
N ARG A 304 -11.60 -27.16 17.41
CA ARG A 304 -12.41 -26.93 18.62
C ARG A 304 -11.65 -26.17 19.69
N ASN A 305 -10.49 -26.69 20.09
CA ASN A 305 -9.62 -26.06 21.09
C ASN A 305 -9.21 -24.62 20.70
N SER A 306 -9.01 -24.37 19.41
CA SER A 306 -8.61 -23.05 18.89
C SER A 306 -9.79 -22.07 18.79
N ILE A 307 -10.99 -22.55 18.43
CA ILE A 307 -12.24 -21.77 18.41
C ILE A 307 -12.60 -21.34 19.84
N GLU A 308 -12.50 -22.24 20.81
CA GLU A 308 -12.71 -21.94 22.23
C GLU A 308 -11.69 -20.90 22.75
N PHE A 309 -10.40 -21.14 22.53
CA PHE A 309 -9.32 -20.22 22.92
C PHE A 309 -9.50 -18.82 22.32
N SER A 310 -9.94 -18.73 21.07
CA SER A 310 -10.19 -17.48 20.36
C SER A 310 -11.66 -17.02 20.40
N GLY A 311 -12.48 -17.52 21.33
CA GLY A 311 -13.93 -17.33 21.31
C GLY A 311 -14.42 -15.88 21.26
N LEU A 312 -13.66 -14.92 21.80
CA LEU A 312 -13.95 -13.48 21.65
C LEU A 312 -13.85 -13.00 20.19
N ARG A 313 -12.87 -13.52 19.44
CA ARG A 313 -12.64 -13.24 18.02
C ARG A 313 -13.71 -13.90 17.15
N VAL A 314 -14.07 -15.14 17.47
CA VAL A 314 -15.16 -15.87 16.80
C VAL A 314 -16.50 -15.14 16.99
N ARG A 315 -16.81 -14.71 18.23
CA ARG A 315 -17.98 -13.87 18.55
C ARG A 315 -18.04 -12.60 17.72
N ASP A 316 -16.94 -11.84 17.62
CA ASP A 316 -16.90 -10.60 16.85
C ASP A 316 -17.18 -10.83 15.34
N TYR A 317 -16.66 -11.91 14.74
CA TYR A 317 -16.99 -12.25 13.34
C TYR A 317 -18.44 -12.73 13.18
N GLY A 318 -18.95 -13.54 14.11
CA GLY A 318 -20.35 -14.00 14.10
C GLY A 318 -21.36 -12.86 14.24
N GLN A 319 -21.13 -11.95 15.19
CA GLN A 319 -21.94 -10.74 15.38
C GLN A 319 -21.90 -9.84 14.14
N LYS A 320 -20.73 -9.61 13.56
CA LYS A 320 -20.62 -8.84 12.30
C LYS A 320 -21.35 -9.50 11.14
N LEU A 321 -21.32 -10.83 11.05
CA LEU A 321 -22.05 -11.56 10.01
C LEU A 321 -23.55 -11.36 10.19
N LYS A 322 -24.08 -11.53 11.42
CA LYS A 322 -25.47 -11.26 11.76
C LYS A 322 -25.89 -9.83 11.42
N SER A 323 -25.11 -8.82 11.81
CA SER A 323 -25.40 -7.41 11.49
C SER A 323 -25.32 -7.11 9.99
N THR A 324 -24.37 -7.69 9.27
CA THR A 324 -24.23 -7.49 7.82
C THR A 324 -25.41 -8.07 7.06
N ILE A 325 -25.86 -9.27 7.40
CA ILE A 325 -27.00 -9.88 6.70
C ILE A 325 -28.32 -9.16 7.06
N ALA A 326 -28.51 -8.76 8.32
CA ALA A 326 -29.65 -7.91 8.70
C ALA A 326 -29.70 -6.58 7.93
N ALA A 327 -28.53 -5.99 7.61
CA ALA A 327 -28.44 -4.79 6.78
C ALA A 327 -28.73 -5.04 5.29
N ILE A 328 -28.52 -6.27 4.79
CA ILE A 328 -28.93 -6.68 3.44
C ILE A 328 -30.46 -6.79 3.40
N ASP A 329 -31.06 -7.52 4.35
CA ASP A 329 -32.53 -7.71 4.43
C ASP A 329 -33.30 -6.39 4.55
N ALA A 330 -32.78 -5.44 5.32
CA ALA A 330 -33.38 -4.11 5.46
C ALA A 330 -33.37 -3.28 4.17
N LYS A 331 -32.51 -3.63 3.20
CA LYS A 331 -32.31 -2.91 1.93
C LYS A 331 -32.85 -3.64 0.70
N GLU A 332 -32.84 -4.97 0.71
CA GLU A 332 -33.39 -5.84 -0.34
C GLU A 332 -34.61 -6.66 0.18
N PRO A 333 -35.64 -6.04 0.81
CA PRO A 333 -36.77 -6.77 1.34
C PRO A 333 -37.67 -7.34 0.23
N LEU A 334 -37.72 -8.67 0.16
CA LEU A 334 -38.81 -9.51 -0.38
C LEU A 334 -39.23 -9.41 -1.86
N VAL A 335 -38.70 -8.50 -2.69
CA VAL A 335 -39.15 -8.37 -4.08
C VAL A 335 -38.40 -9.28 -5.07
N THR A 336 -39.09 -10.36 -5.47
CA THR A 336 -38.90 -11.20 -6.68
C THR A 336 -37.57 -11.97 -6.86
N LEU A 337 -37.51 -13.14 -6.24
CA LEU A 337 -36.81 -14.33 -6.79
C LEU A 337 -37.76 -15.55 -6.85
N GLY A 338 -38.92 -15.36 -7.47
CA GLY A 338 -39.89 -16.41 -7.84
C GLY A 338 -40.71 -17.01 -6.69
N ASN A 339 -40.07 -17.46 -5.61
CA ASN A 339 -40.69 -18.25 -4.54
C ASN A 339 -40.36 -17.69 -3.15
N GLY A 340 -41.18 -16.76 -2.64
CA GLY A 340 -41.50 -16.51 -1.21
C GLY A 340 -40.40 -16.26 -0.15
N ILE A 341 -39.11 -16.44 -0.44
CA ILE A 341 -38.04 -16.51 0.57
C ILE A 341 -37.00 -15.42 0.31
N GLY A 342 -36.89 -14.46 1.23
CA GLY A 342 -35.93 -13.36 1.16
C GLY A 342 -34.46 -13.82 1.28
N PRO A 343 -33.47 -12.99 0.90
CA PRO A 343 -32.09 -13.42 0.75
C PRO A 343 -31.46 -13.98 2.04
N PHE A 344 -31.72 -13.39 3.21
CA PHE A 344 -31.29 -13.94 4.51
C PHE A 344 -31.90 -15.31 4.82
N ARG A 345 -33.21 -15.47 4.65
CA ARG A 345 -33.91 -16.74 4.92
C ARG A 345 -33.43 -17.83 3.98
N LEU A 346 -33.23 -17.53 2.70
CA LEU A 346 -32.69 -18.48 1.72
C LEU A 346 -31.23 -18.83 2.08
N PHE A 347 -30.41 -17.82 2.38
CA PHE A 347 -29.00 -18.03 2.69
C PHE A 347 -28.79 -18.84 3.97
N CYS A 348 -29.55 -18.53 5.02
CA CYS A 348 -29.47 -19.26 6.28
C CYS A 348 -30.17 -20.61 6.22
N GLY A 349 -31.26 -20.77 5.44
CA GLY A 349 -31.84 -22.07 5.14
C GLY A 349 -30.83 -23.00 4.44
N LEU A 350 -30.09 -22.48 3.45
CA LEU A 350 -29.00 -23.23 2.81
C LEU A 350 -27.88 -23.60 3.80
N LEU A 351 -27.53 -22.70 4.75
CA LEU A 351 -26.57 -23.02 5.80
C LEU A 351 -27.09 -24.07 6.79
N LEU A 352 -28.37 -24.04 7.17
CA LEU A 352 -28.99 -25.04 8.05
C LEU A 352 -29.03 -26.43 7.40
N ILE A 353 -29.40 -26.50 6.11
CA ILE A 353 -29.37 -27.73 5.31
C ILE A 353 -27.96 -28.36 5.32
N MET A 354 -26.90 -27.54 5.22
CA MET A 354 -25.52 -28.04 5.26
C MET A 354 -25.08 -28.62 6.61
N VAL A 355 -25.70 -28.20 7.72
CA VAL A 355 -25.38 -28.71 9.07
C VAL A 355 -26.29 -29.91 9.43
N ASN A 356 -27.03 -30.45 8.45
CA ASN A 356 -27.77 -31.71 8.54
C ASN A 356 -28.84 -31.76 9.65
N TYR A 357 -29.40 -30.61 10.01
CA TYR A 357 -30.57 -30.50 10.90
C TYR A 357 -31.85 -30.41 10.07
N THR A 358 -32.68 -31.46 10.09
CA THR A 358 -33.90 -31.57 9.27
C THR A 358 -35.21 -31.29 10.00
N ASP A 359 -35.19 -30.92 11.29
CA ASP A 359 -36.40 -30.63 12.07
C ASP A 359 -36.15 -29.61 13.19
N VAL A 360 -37.21 -28.99 13.71
CA VAL A 360 -37.31 -27.81 14.61
C VAL A 360 -37.29 -26.45 13.88
N SER A 361 -38.32 -25.65 14.22
CA SER A 361 -38.62 -24.27 13.80
C SER A 361 -37.44 -23.47 13.26
N GLU A 362 -37.55 -23.07 11.98
CA GLU A 362 -36.54 -22.27 11.25
C GLU A 362 -36.05 -21.06 12.04
N GLN A 363 -36.92 -20.41 12.83
CA GLN A 363 -36.60 -19.18 13.54
C GLN A 363 -35.72 -19.40 14.77
N GLN A 364 -35.96 -20.45 15.56
CA GLN A 364 -35.10 -20.81 16.69
C GLN A 364 -33.74 -21.34 16.18
N HIS A 365 -33.76 -22.12 15.11
CA HIS A 365 -32.55 -22.59 14.47
C HIS A 365 -31.72 -21.46 13.86
N LEU A 366 -32.35 -20.46 13.24
CA LEU A 366 -31.67 -19.28 12.70
C LEU A 366 -30.94 -18.47 13.77
N GLU A 367 -31.58 -18.22 14.92
CA GLU A 367 -30.93 -17.49 16.02
C GLU A 367 -29.82 -18.29 16.70
N SER A 368 -30.02 -19.60 16.90
CA SER A 368 -29.00 -20.52 17.43
C SER A 368 -27.82 -20.69 16.46
N PHE A 369 -28.10 -20.76 15.15
CA PHE A 369 -27.10 -20.85 14.10
C PHE A 369 -26.28 -19.57 14.02
N LEU A 370 -26.90 -18.38 14.03
CA LEU A 370 -26.17 -17.10 13.98
C LEU A 370 -25.33 -16.81 15.25
N ASP A 371 -25.47 -17.62 16.30
CA ASP A 371 -24.55 -17.66 17.45
C ASP A 371 -23.52 -18.81 17.32
N LEU A 372 -23.01 -19.07 16.10
CA LEU A 372 -21.89 -20.00 15.77
C LEU A 372 -20.72 -19.95 16.76
N SER A 373 -20.56 -18.82 17.44
CA SER A 373 -19.55 -18.56 18.45
C SER A 373 -19.77 -19.20 19.83
N ARG A 374 -20.92 -19.85 20.07
CA ARG A 374 -21.20 -20.65 21.27
C ARG A 374 -21.11 -22.16 21.05
N ASP A 375 -21.16 -22.61 19.80
CA ASP A 375 -21.09 -24.02 19.42
C ASP A 375 -19.93 -24.24 18.43
N PRO A 376 -18.72 -24.58 18.94
CA PRO A 376 -17.57 -24.85 18.11
C PRO A 376 -17.79 -26.00 17.12
N ASP A 377 -18.62 -26.99 17.45
CA ASP A 377 -18.80 -28.20 16.64
C ASP A 377 -19.64 -27.90 15.41
N ARG A 378 -20.74 -27.16 15.55
CA ARG A 378 -21.52 -26.67 14.40
C ARG A 378 -20.69 -25.80 13.46
N LEU A 379 -19.79 -24.96 14.01
CA LEU A 379 -18.87 -24.16 13.20
C LEU A 379 -17.86 -25.05 12.44
N ILE A 380 -17.40 -26.15 13.05
CA ILE A 380 -16.52 -27.13 12.39
C ILE A 380 -17.25 -27.84 11.26
N ASP A 381 -18.45 -28.36 11.52
CA ASP A 381 -19.28 -29.07 10.53
C ASP A 381 -19.60 -28.17 9.33
N LEU A 382 -20.07 -26.96 9.60
CA LEU A 382 -20.31 -25.95 8.58
C LEU A 382 -19.06 -25.70 7.71
N SER A 383 -17.89 -25.57 8.32
CA SER A 383 -16.65 -25.32 7.59
C SER A 383 -16.14 -26.53 6.79
N MET A 384 -16.49 -27.76 7.18
CA MET A 384 -16.16 -28.96 6.41
C MET A 384 -17.07 -29.08 5.18
N GLU A 385 -18.37 -28.82 5.34
CA GLU A 385 -19.35 -28.92 4.24
C GLU A 385 -19.37 -27.69 3.32
N LEU A 386 -18.91 -26.51 3.76
CA LEU A 386 -18.90 -25.31 2.91
C LEU A 386 -18.10 -25.47 1.61
N LYS A 387 -17.01 -26.26 1.63
CA LYS A 387 -16.25 -26.59 0.41
C LYS A 387 -16.95 -27.57 -0.53
N ARG A 388 -17.92 -28.35 -0.04
CA ARG A 388 -18.67 -29.37 -0.79
C ARG A 388 -20.01 -28.84 -1.31
N SER A 389 -20.56 -27.84 -0.65
CA SER A 389 -21.86 -27.24 -0.98
C SER A 389 -21.82 -26.28 -2.17
N ARG A 390 -22.96 -26.15 -2.87
CA ARG A 390 -23.19 -25.09 -3.88
C ARG A 390 -23.36 -23.69 -3.28
N LEU A 391 -23.19 -23.51 -1.96
CA LEU A 391 -23.45 -22.25 -1.28
C LEU A 391 -22.45 -21.16 -1.68
N LEU A 392 -21.18 -21.50 -1.90
CA LEU A 392 -20.19 -20.54 -2.39
C LEU A 392 -20.49 -20.07 -3.83
N GLU A 393 -20.97 -20.97 -4.69
CA GLU A 393 -21.44 -20.62 -6.04
C GLU A 393 -22.66 -19.68 -5.97
N ARG A 394 -23.65 -20.04 -5.14
CA ARG A 394 -24.85 -19.22 -4.94
C ARG A 394 -24.53 -17.85 -4.33
N LEU A 395 -23.58 -17.78 -3.40
CA LEU A 395 -23.09 -16.52 -2.83
C LEU A 395 -22.39 -15.66 -3.89
N CYS A 396 -21.65 -16.26 -4.83
CA CYS A 396 -21.08 -15.53 -5.98
C CYS A 396 -22.18 -15.00 -6.93
N GLN A 397 -23.23 -15.78 -7.18
CA GLN A 397 -24.40 -15.32 -7.96
C GLN A 397 -25.10 -14.15 -7.27
N LEU A 398 -25.30 -14.22 -5.95
CA LEU A 398 -25.89 -13.12 -5.15
C LEU A 398 -25.03 -11.85 -5.20
N ILE A 399 -23.69 -11.97 -5.08
CA ILE A 399 -22.76 -10.84 -5.25
C ILE A 399 -22.87 -10.20 -6.65
N GLN A 400 -23.17 -10.98 -7.69
CA GLN A 400 -23.31 -10.46 -9.06
C GLN A 400 -24.66 -9.76 -9.27
N ALA A 401 -25.75 -10.34 -8.76
CA ALA A 401 -27.13 -9.89 -8.97
C ALA A 401 -27.60 -8.78 -8.03
N SER A 402 -27.07 -8.70 -6.81
CA SER A 402 -27.46 -7.70 -5.80
C SER A 402 -26.97 -6.29 -6.13
N GLY A 403 -27.74 -5.27 -5.73
CA GLY A 403 -27.29 -3.88 -5.73
C GLY A 403 -26.28 -3.61 -4.61
N GLU A 404 -26.42 -4.30 -3.48
CA GLU A 404 -25.58 -4.19 -2.28
C GLU A 404 -24.35 -5.12 -2.31
N LYS A 405 -23.65 -5.15 -3.45
CA LYS A 405 -22.46 -5.99 -3.68
C LYS A 405 -21.42 -5.90 -2.56
N ALA A 406 -21.25 -4.71 -1.98
CA ALA A 406 -20.33 -4.45 -0.88
C ALA A 406 -20.66 -5.23 0.41
N LEU A 407 -21.95 -5.44 0.71
CA LEU A 407 -22.42 -6.21 1.87
C LEU A 407 -22.28 -7.71 1.61
N TRP A 408 -22.64 -8.20 0.43
CA TRP A 408 -22.46 -9.62 0.08
C TRP A 408 -20.99 -10.06 0.00
N ILE A 409 -20.10 -9.17 -0.46
CA ILE A 409 -18.64 -9.39 -0.38
C ILE A 409 -18.19 -9.49 1.10
N GLU A 410 -18.78 -8.71 2.00
CA GLU A 410 -18.49 -8.76 3.44
C GLU A 410 -19.02 -10.07 4.08
N VAL A 411 -20.21 -10.53 3.70
CA VAL A 411 -20.75 -11.85 4.09
C VAL A 411 -19.78 -12.96 3.71
N ARG A 412 -19.32 -12.99 2.44
CA ARG A 412 -18.31 -13.95 1.96
C ARG A 412 -16.99 -13.83 2.73
N HIS A 413 -16.57 -12.62 3.07
CA HIS A 413 -15.37 -12.39 3.89
C HIS A 413 -15.51 -13.01 5.28
N LEU A 414 -16.58 -12.68 6.00
CA LEU A 414 -16.82 -13.10 7.38
C LEU A 414 -17.01 -14.62 7.49
N LEU A 415 -17.70 -15.27 6.55
CA LEU A 415 -17.79 -16.73 6.47
C LEU A 415 -16.42 -17.38 6.24
N GLY A 416 -15.62 -16.80 5.34
CA GLY A 416 -14.25 -17.24 5.09
C GLY A 416 -13.32 -17.07 6.31
N ARG A 417 -13.60 -16.11 7.20
CA ARG A 417 -12.95 -15.99 8.51
C ARG A 417 -13.40 -17.09 9.46
N LEU A 418 -14.71 -17.30 9.60
CA LEU A 418 -15.28 -18.33 10.48
C LEU A 418 -14.77 -19.74 10.09
N CYS A 419 -14.63 -20.03 8.81
CA CYS A 419 -14.07 -21.29 8.30
C CYS A 419 -12.53 -21.38 8.34
N SER A 420 -11.82 -20.31 8.73
CA SER A 420 -10.35 -20.29 8.66
C SER A 420 -9.66 -21.08 9.77
N TRP A 421 -10.29 -21.24 10.93
CA TRP A 421 -9.79 -22.09 12.03
C TRP A 421 -9.65 -23.56 11.62
N VAL A 422 -10.70 -24.14 11.06
CA VAL A 422 -10.69 -25.53 10.55
C VAL A 422 -9.67 -25.69 9.43
N ARG A 423 -9.50 -24.67 8.58
CA ARG A 423 -8.50 -24.71 7.51
C ARG A 423 -7.06 -24.63 8.02
N ALA A 424 -6.78 -23.77 9.00
CA ALA A 424 -5.48 -23.72 9.66
C ALA A 424 -5.18 -25.05 10.37
N ALA A 425 -6.14 -25.60 11.12
CA ALA A 425 -6.05 -26.93 11.73
C ALA A 425 -5.75 -28.02 10.69
N ARG A 426 -6.49 -28.03 9.57
CA ARG A 426 -6.26 -28.95 8.44
C ARG A 426 -4.87 -28.81 7.82
N HIS A 427 -4.37 -27.59 7.61
CA HIS A 427 -3.01 -27.40 7.08
C HIS A 427 -1.95 -27.93 8.06
N LEU A 428 -2.09 -27.69 9.37
CA LEU A 428 -1.16 -28.21 10.36
C LEU A 428 -1.15 -29.75 10.40
N VAL A 429 -2.32 -30.40 10.44
CA VAL A 429 -2.42 -31.87 10.50
C VAL A 429 -1.94 -32.53 9.20
N LEU A 430 -2.26 -31.98 8.03
CA LEU A 430 -1.82 -32.56 6.76
C LEU A 430 -0.31 -32.37 6.47
N THR A 431 0.38 -31.53 7.24
CA THR A 431 1.83 -31.28 7.04
C THR A 431 2.70 -31.65 8.25
N CYS A 432 2.11 -32.08 9.38
CA CYS A 432 2.88 -32.40 10.59
C CYS A 432 3.83 -33.59 10.41
N GLU A 433 3.49 -34.57 9.57
CA GLU A 433 4.39 -35.69 9.24
C GLU A 433 5.64 -35.20 8.49
N ARG A 434 5.45 -34.36 7.46
CA ARG A 434 6.55 -33.74 6.69
C ARG A 434 7.47 -32.89 7.56
N PHE A 435 6.92 -32.28 8.61
CA PHE A 435 7.65 -31.42 9.54
C PHE A 435 7.93 -32.06 10.90
N ARG A 436 7.89 -33.41 11.00
CA ARG A 436 8.06 -34.15 12.26
C ARG A 436 9.31 -33.74 13.03
N ASP A 437 10.46 -33.64 12.37
CA ASP A 437 11.73 -33.24 13.00
C ASP A 437 11.77 -31.76 13.43
N ARG A 438 10.87 -30.94 12.87
CA ARG A 438 10.65 -29.54 13.26
C ARG A 438 9.62 -29.38 14.39
N ILE A 439 8.94 -30.45 14.78
CA ILE A 439 7.89 -30.46 15.83
C ILE A 439 8.32 -31.33 17.04
N LYS A 440 9.11 -32.38 16.83
CA LYS A 440 9.60 -33.27 17.88
C LYS A 440 10.36 -32.50 18.96
N ASN A 441 9.96 -32.69 20.22
CA ASN A 441 10.50 -32.00 21.39
C ASN A 441 10.48 -30.47 21.27
N ALA A 442 9.53 -29.90 20.52
CA ALA A 442 9.40 -28.46 20.36
C ALA A 442 9.15 -27.77 21.71
N ARG A 443 9.86 -26.66 21.95
CA ARG A 443 9.68 -25.77 23.09
C ARG A 443 9.07 -24.47 22.62
N VAL A 444 8.19 -23.86 23.40
CA VAL A 444 7.66 -22.53 23.09
C VAL A 444 8.28 -21.50 24.04
N ARG A 445 8.65 -20.34 23.51
CA ARG A 445 9.16 -19.21 24.30
C ARG A 445 8.57 -17.90 23.80
N GLN A 446 8.39 -16.95 24.70
CA GLN A 446 8.11 -15.58 24.32
C GLN A 446 9.42 -14.91 23.86
N ALA A 447 9.38 -14.23 22.72
CA ALA A 447 10.47 -13.35 22.30
C ALA A 447 10.50 -12.08 23.16
N ASP A 448 11.70 -11.60 23.50
CA ASP A 448 11.82 -10.37 24.28
C ASP A 448 11.19 -9.20 23.51
N MET A 449 10.31 -8.47 24.18
CA MET A 449 9.94 -7.15 23.68
C MET A 449 11.10 -6.20 24.02
N PRO A 450 11.60 -5.38 23.08
CA PRO A 450 12.53 -4.31 23.39
C PRO A 450 11.96 -3.43 24.51
N SER A 451 12.81 -3.01 25.44
CA SER A 451 12.43 -2.07 26.49
C SER A 451 11.74 -0.85 25.88
N ILE A 452 10.70 -0.33 26.53
CA ILE A 452 10.03 0.87 26.02
C ILE A 452 10.93 2.07 26.32
N GLY A 453 11.82 2.39 25.38
CA GLY A 453 12.35 3.74 25.26
C GLY A 453 11.18 4.73 25.19
N SER A 454 11.34 5.94 25.71
CA SER A 454 10.32 6.97 25.61
C SER A 454 10.05 7.27 24.13
N ASN A 455 8.96 6.72 23.59
CA ASN A 455 8.48 6.87 22.19
C ASN A 455 8.16 8.32 21.77
N ASN A 456 8.59 9.31 22.56
CA ASN A 456 8.23 10.70 22.46
C ASN A 456 9.13 11.39 21.42
N PHE A 457 8.90 11.10 20.14
CA PHE A 457 9.25 12.04 19.08
C PHE A 457 8.13 13.07 18.95
N GLN A 458 8.49 14.31 18.62
CA GLN A 458 7.53 15.33 18.21
C GLN A 458 7.65 15.57 16.71
N LEU A 459 6.51 15.69 16.02
CA LEU A 459 6.48 16.21 14.65
C LEU A 459 6.47 17.74 14.67
N PRO A 460 7.25 18.42 13.81
CA PRO A 460 7.26 19.88 13.73
C PRO A 460 6.09 20.45 12.89
N TRP A 461 5.27 19.58 12.28
CA TRP A 461 4.18 19.97 11.38
C TRP A 461 2.82 19.67 12.01
N SER A 462 2.00 20.71 12.17
CA SER A 462 0.64 20.59 12.73
C SER A 462 -0.41 20.15 11.72
N GLU A 463 -0.26 20.58 10.46
CA GLU A 463 -1.20 20.27 9.38
C GLU A 463 -0.58 19.43 8.25
N PRO A 464 -1.37 18.61 7.52
CA PRO A 464 -0.86 17.84 6.39
C PRO A 464 -0.19 18.68 5.30
N VAL A 465 -0.66 19.90 5.06
CA VAL A 465 -0.07 20.82 4.08
C VAL A 465 1.36 21.23 4.46
N ASP A 466 1.68 21.34 5.74
CA ASP A 466 3.02 21.68 6.20
C ASP A 466 3.99 20.50 6.04
N ILE A 467 3.50 19.28 6.27
CA ILE A 467 4.25 18.04 5.97
C ILE A 467 4.55 17.96 4.46
N LEU A 468 3.56 18.27 3.62
CA LEU A 468 3.71 18.27 2.16
C LEU A 468 4.75 19.32 1.74
N ARG A 469 4.62 20.56 2.20
CA ARG A 469 5.54 21.66 1.89
C ARG A 469 6.99 21.35 2.32
N ALA A 470 7.17 20.66 3.44
CA ALA A 470 8.50 20.30 3.95
C ALA A 470 9.12 19.08 3.25
N LEU A 471 8.34 18.02 3.02
CA LEU A 471 8.86 16.73 2.54
C LEU A 471 8.79 16.55 1.02
N MET A 472 7.90 17.27 0.34
CA MET A 472 7.65 17.22 -1.11
C MET A 472 7.30 18.62 -1.66
N PRO A 473 8.19 19.63 -1.55
CA PRO A 473 7.92 21.00 -1.98
C PRO A 473 7.58 21.14 -3.47
N GLU A 474 8.00 20.18 -4.31
CA GLU A 474 7.63 20.06 -5.73
C GLU A 474 6.12 19.86 -5.97
N PHE A 475 5.36 19.56 -4.91
CA PHE A 475 3.91 19.40 -4.91
C PHE A 475 3.19 20.48 -4.08
N HIS A 476 3.79 21.66 -3.91
CA HIS A 476 3.08 22.81 -3.32
C HIS A 476 1.83 23.17 -4.16
N GLY A 477 0.67 23.33 -3.52
CA GLY A 477 -0.62 23.53 -4.21
C GLY A 477 -1.20 22.27 -4.89
N SER A 478 -0.69 21.08 -4.57
CA SER A 478 -1.10 19.85 -5.26
C SER A 478 -2.46 19.27 -4.84
N ARG A 479 -2.93 18.34 -5.68
CA ARG A 479 -4.03 17.37 -5.50
C ARG A 479 -4.19 16.71 -4.11
N LEU A 480 -3.21 16.83 -3.20
CA LEU A 480 -3.43 16.48 -1.80
C LEU A 480 -4.51 17.37 -1.17
N GLU A 481 -4.49 18.67 -1.44
CA GLU A 481 -5.47 19.63 -0.90
C GLU A 481 -6.86 19.31 -1.44
N ASP A 482 -6.99 19.05 -2.75
CA ASP A 482 -8.23 18.54 -3.37
C ASP A 482 -8.71 17.24 -2.72
N ALA A 483 -7.80 16.29 -2.48
CA ALA A 483 -8.13 15.00 -1.87
C ALA A 483 -8.52 15.11 -0.39
N LEU A 484 -8.04 16.14 0.32
CA LEU A 484 -8.44 16.46 1.69
C LEU A 484 -9.81 17.15 1.70
N ASN A 485 -10.01 18.14 0.81
CA ASN A 485 -11.27 18.85 0.64
C ASN A 485 -12.40 17.90 0.20
N ALA A 486 -12.15 17.02 -0.76
CA ALA A 486 -13.10 15.99 -1.20
C ALA A 486 -13.42 14.92 -0.13
N ARG A 487 -12.64 14.84 0.95
CA ARG A 487 -12.86 13.96 2.11
C ARG A 487 -13.21 14.73 3.38
N GLN A 488 -13.55 16.01 3.28
CA GLN A 488 -14.00 16.80 4.43
C GLN A 488 -15.22 16.12 5.06
N ASN A 489 -15.18 15.90 6.38
CA ASN A 489 -16.13 15.09 7.18
C ASN A 489 -16.00 13.55 7.10
N ASP A 490 -14.95 12.99 6.48
CA ASP A 490 -14.65 11.54 6.62
C ASP A 490 -14.07 11.23 8.02
N LYS A 491 -14.79 10.40 8.79
CA LYS A 491 -14.36 9.90 10.12
C LYS A 491 -12.99 9.19 10.12
N VAL A 492 -12.50 8.76 8.95
CA VAL A 492 -11.14 8.24 8.75
C VAL A 492 -10.12 9.38 8.74
N VAL A 493 -10.40 10.49 8.05
CA VAL A 493 -9.57 11.70 8.04
C VAL A 493 -9.48 12.29 9.45
N ASP A 494 -10.60 12.45 10.15
CA ASP A 494 -10.60 12.89 11.57
C ASP A 494 -9.69 12.04 12.46
N ARG A 495 -9.61 10.72 12.18
CA ARG A 495 -8.77 9.80 12.96
C ARG A 495 -7.29 9.99 12.64
N ILE A 496 -6.96 10.33 11.39
CA ILE A 496 -5.58 10.61 10.96
C ILE A 496 -5.12 11.96 11.55
N LEU A 497 -5.94 13.01 11.45
CA LEU A 497 -5.63 14.32 12.03
C LEU A 497 -5.48 14.25 13.56
N ARG A 498 -6.32 13.47 14.26
CA ARG A 498 -6.12 13.17 15.69
C ARG A 498 -4.85 12.36 16.00
N CYS A 499 -4.26 11.64 15.04
CA CYS A 499 -2.94 11.04 15.22
C CYS A 499 -1.84 12.09 15.05
N LEU A 500 -1.94 12.94 14.02
CA LEU A 500 -1.00 14.05 13.76
C LEU A 500 -0.92 15.01 14.96
N SER A 501 -2.06 15.47 15.46
CA SER A 501 -2.14 16.33 16.66
C SER A 501 -1.50 15.70 17.90
N LYS A 502 -1.52 14.37 18.05
CA LYS A 502 -0.81 13.70 19.16
C LYS A 502 0.68 13.57 18.92
N MET A 503 1.13 13.57 17.66
CA MET A 503 2.55 13.58 17.34
C MET A 503 3.15 14.96 17.57
N THR A 504 2.43 16.04 17.29
CA THR A 504 2.93 17.39 17.57
C THR A 504 3.01 17.69 19.07
N THR A 505 2.07 17.18 19.88
CA THR A 505 2.16 17.29 21.35
C THR A 505 3.15 16.33 21.99
N GLY A 506 3.66 15.32 21.27
CA GLY A 506 4.53 14.27 21.83
C GLY A 506 3.77 13.23 22.66
N GLU A 507 2.44 13.22 22.64
CA GLU A 507 1.58 12.23 23.29
C GLU A 507 1.37 10.95 22.47
N PHE A 508 1.87 10.92 21.23
CA PHE A 508 1.67 9.80 20.33
C PHE A 508 2.41 8.55 20.79
N ARG A 509 1.69 7.42 20.83
CA ARG A 509 2.26 6.12 21.17
C ARG A 509 2.14 5.18 19.96
N ALA A 510 3.25 5.06 19.24
CA ALA A 510 3.46 3.98 18.29
C ALA A 510 3.57 2.62 19.02
N GLY A 511 3.46 1.52 18.29
CA GLY A 511 3.62 0.15 18.81
C GLY A 511 4.31 -0.77 17.82
N LEU A 512 5.26 -1.58 18.31
CA LEU A 512 5.94 -2.59 17.49
C LEU A 512 4.95 -3.69 17.09
N HIS A 513 5.00 -4.10 15.83
CA HIS A 513 4.28 -5.27 15.35
C HIS A 513 5.09 -6.55 15.64
N ALA A 514 4.40 -7.66 15.89
CA ALA A 514 4.97 -8.95 16.27
C ALA A 514 6.06 -9.45 15.30
N GLU A 515 5.91 -9.17 14.00
CA GLU A 515 6.89 -9.49 12.96
C GLU A 515 8.22 -8.75 13.18
N ALA A 516 8.16 -7.46 13.54
CA ALA A 516 9.33 -6.64 13.81
C ALA A 516 9.98 -7.01 15.16
N ILE A 517 9.18 -7.37 16.17
CA ILE A 517 9.67 -7.87 17.47
C ILE A 517 10.50 -9.14 17.27
N LEU A 518 9.98 -10.13 16.54
CA LEU A 518 10.73 -11.36 16.26
C LEU A 518 12.00 -11.13 15.44
N LEU A 519 11.91 -10.30 14.40
CA LEU A 519 13.08 -9.96 13.58
C LEU A 519 14.21 -9.34 14.41
N HIS A 520 13.88 -8.38 15.26
CA HIS A 520 14.85 -7.70 16.12
C HIS A 520 15.40 -8.65 17.21
N HIS A 521 14.56 -9.51 17.81
CA HIS A 521 15.00 -10.55 18.76
C HIS A 521 15.99 -11.56 18.14
N PHE A 522 15.67 -12.10 16.96
CA PHE A 522 16.56 -13.03 16.24
C PHE A 522 17.88 -12.36 15.86
N TYR A 523 17.84 -11.10 15.40
CA TYR A 523 19.03 -10.38 14.98
C TYR A 523 19.96 -10.02 16.16
N LEU A 524 19.41 -9.46 17.24
CA LEU A 524 20.18 -9.12 18.45
C LEU A 524 20.89 -10.34 19.05
N ARG A 525 20.13 -11.44 19.24
CA ARG A 525 20.64 -12.66 19.85
C ARG A 525 21.41 -13.56 18.88
N ARG A 526 21.52 -13.17 17.60
CA ARG A 526 22.15 -13.93 16.50
C ARG A 526 21.60 -15.36 16.39
N LEU A 527 20.27 -15.50 16.47
CA LEU A 527 19.60 -16.79 16.40
C LEU A 527 19.47 -17.26 14.95
N ASP A 528 19.73 -18.54 14.72
CA ASP A 528 19.50 -19.19 13.44
C ASP A 528 18.02 -19.44 13.18
N PHE A 529 17.62 -19.40 11.91
CA PHE A 529 16.31 -19.86 11.47
C PHE A 529 16.37 -21.34 11.10
N ILE A 530 15.35 -22.12 11.51
CA ILE A 530 15.31 -23.56 11.29
C ILE A 530 15.42 -23.92 9.79
N ALA A 531 16.30 -24.87 9.48
CA ALA A 531 16.62 -25.30 8.12
C ALA A 531 17.07 -24.16 7.17
N GLY A 532 17.58 -23.05 7.71
CA GLY A 532 17.99 -21.87 6.95
C GLY A 532 16.84 -21.04 6.36
N ASP A 533 15.59 -21.41 6.64
CA ASP A 533 14.39 -20.75 6.08
C ASP A 533 14.04 -19.50 6.91
N ARG A 534 14.62 -18.36 6.51
CA ARG A 534 14.51 -17.05 7.19
C ARG A 534 13.10 -16.45 7.02
N TYR A 535 12.11 -17.07 7.64
CA TYR A 535 10.71 -16.71 7.57
C TYR A 535 10.10 -16.48 8.95
N ILE A 536 9.22 -15.48 9.06
CA ILE A 536 8.41 -15.20 10.23
C ILE A 536 6.95 -15.40 9.84
N GLY A 537 6.31 -16.45 10.38
CA GLY A 537 4.89 -16.68 10.20
C GLY A 537 4.08 -15.69 11.02
N CYS A 538 2.96 -15.21 10.50
CA CYS A 538 2.14 -14.19 11.17
C CYS A 538 0.65 -14.51 11.03
N SER A 539 -0.17 -14.19 12.06
CA SER A 539 -1.62 -14.38 12.01
C SER A 539 -2.29 -13.54 10.90
N LYS A 540 -1.66 -12.45 10.47
CA LYS A 540 -2.12 -11.59 9.38
C LYS A 540 -1.08 -11.46 8.27
N PRO A 541 -1.50 -11.14 7.03
CA PRO A 541 -0.59 -10.64 6.00
C PRO A 541 0.19 -9.44 6.54
N SER A 542 1.47 -9.32 6.17
CA SER A 542 2.32 -8.23 6.65
C SER A 542 1.70 -6.87 6.31
N CYS A 543 1.87 -5.89 7.18
CA CYS A 543 1.48 -4.53 6.84
C CYS A 543 2.48 -3.86 5.89
N TYR A 544 2.18 -2.64 5.46
CA TYR A 544 3.10 -1.88 4.60
C TYR A 544 4.47 -1.68 5.28
N CYS A 545 4.48 -1.16 6.51
CA CYS A 545 5.71 -0.89 7.24
C CYS A 545 6.47 -2.16 7.60
N CYS A 546 5.78 -3.25 8.00
CA CYS A 546 6.43 -4.55 8.24
C CYS A 546 7.10 -5.08 6.97
N ASP A 547 6.38 -5.13 5.84
CA ASP A 547 6.92 -5.67 4.57
C ASP A 547 8.17 -4.90 4.11
N LEU A 548 8.16 -3.56 4.19
CA LEU A 548 9.34 -2.74 3.92
C LEU A 548 10.48 -3.02 4.90
N TYR A 549 10.21 -3.00 6.20
CA TYR A 549 11.23 -3.22 7.24
C TYR A 549 11.89 -4.59 7.09
N LEU A 550 11.11 -5.67 6.98
CA LEU A 550 11.59 -7.04 6.82
C LEU A 550 12.47 -7.20 5.57
N ARG A 551 12.05 -6.64 4.42
CA ARG A 551 12.82 -6.71 3.16
C ARG A 551 14.13 -5.92 3.19
N LYS A 552 14.19 -4.83 3.95
CA LYS A 552 15.38 -3.97 4.05
C LYS A 552 16.33 -4.36 5.17
N HIS A 553 15.88 -5.19 6.09
CA HIS A 553 16.68 -5.63 7.22
C HIS A 553 17.85 -6.54 6.80
N PRO A 554 19.09 -6.33 7.28
CA PRO A 554 20.26 -7.12 6.89
C PRO A 554 20.17 -8.62 7.22
N ALA A 555 19.26 -9.00 8.14
CA ALA A 555 18.97 -10.42 8.39
C ALA A 555 18.38 -11.15 7.17
N GLY A 556 17.86 -10.45 6.15
CA GLY A 556 17.33 -11.06 4.93
C GLY A 556 16.12 -11.96 5.18
N VAL A 557 15.21 -11.52 6.05
CA VAL A 557 13.99 -12.28 6.38
C VAL A 557 12.92 -12.02 5.33
N GLN A 558 12.29 -13.09 4.85
CA GLN A 558 11.17 -12.99 3.93
C GLN A 558 9.87 -12.64 4.68
N PRO A 559 9.19 -11.51 4.37
CA PRO A 559 7.87 -11.23 4.90
C PRO A 559 6.80 -12.11 4.25
N ARG A 560 5.66 -12.26 4.95
CA ARG A 560 4.42 -12.72 4.34
C ARG A 560 3.95 -11.69 3.29
N SER A 561 3.23 -12.13 2.26
CA SER A 561 2.67 -11.23 1.24
C SER A 561 1.89 -10.07 1.88
N SER A 562 2.30 -8.82 1.62
CA SER A 562 1.70 -7.66 2.25
C SER A 562 0.26 -7.40 1.77
N HIS A 563 -0.61 -6.95 2.69
CA HIS A 563 -1.92 -6.40 2.34
C HIS A 563 -1.88 -4.89 2.01
N GLY A 564 -0.69 -4.26 2.00
CA GLY A 564 -0.50 -2.86 1.59
C GLY A 564 -1.19 -1.78 2.45
N ASN A 565 -1.61 -2.08 3.68
CA ASN A 565 -2.24 -1.07 4.54
C ASN A 565 -1.17 -0.36 5.36
N VAL A 566 -1.15 0.96 5.26
CA VAL A 566 -0.37 1.88 6.10
C VAL A 566 -1.00 1.95 7.49
N TRP A 567 -0.19 1.75 8.54
CA TRP A 567 -0.59 1.95 9.93
C TRP A 567 0.28 3.04 10.55
N ILE A 568 -0.29 4.23 10.76
CA ILE A 568 0.39 5.36 11.41
C ILE A 568 0.87 4.97 12.83
N GLY A 569 0.15 4.08 13.52
CA GLY A 569 0.53 3.54 14.84
C GLY A 569 1.65 2.50 14.85
N TRP A 570 2.25 2.17 13.69
CA TRP A 570 3.39 1.24 13.64
C TRP A 570 4.65 1.94 14.18
N ALA A 571 5.39 1.27 15.07
CA ALA A 571 6.69 1.75 15.54
C ALA A 571 7.84 1.20 14.70
N MET A 572 8.80 2.07 14.41
CA MET A 572 10.14 1.65 14.01
C MET A 572 10.87 1.04 15.23
N PRO A 573 11.57 -0.11 15.13
CA PRO A 573 12.35 -0.69 16.24
C PRO A 573 13.35 0.28 16.87
N GLN A 574 13.90 1.17 16.06
CA GLN A 574 14.78 2.28 16.45
C GLN A 574 14.09 3.35 17.33
N LEU A 575 12.82 3.21 17.71
CA LEU A 575 12.19 4.00 18.79
C LEU A 575 12.33 3.36 20.18
N TYR A 576 12.61 2.06 20.24
CA TYR A 576 12.59 1.28 21.48
C TYR A 576 13.99 0.84 21.94
N ALA A 577 14.94 0.66 21.00
CA ALA A 577 16.27 0.11 21.29
C ALA A 577 17.41 1.12 21.06
N GLU A 578 18.56 0.83 21.69
CA GLU A 578 19.85 1.35 21.24
C GLU A 578 20.09 0.90 19.79
N LEU A 579 20.66 1.79 18.97
CA LEU A 579 20.89 1.53 17.54
C LEU A 579 21.88 0.38 17.36
N ILE A 580 21.42 -0.71 16.74
CA ILE A 580 22.33 -1.79 16.34
C ILE A 580 23.10 -1.33 15.08
N PRO A 581 24.41 -1.59 14.95
CA PRO A 581 25.15 -1.31 13.73
C PRO A 581 24.43 -1.82 12.47
N GLY A 582 24.13 -0.91 11.55
CA GLY A 582 23.38 -1.16 10.31
C GLY A 582 21.89 -0.81 10.35
N GLU A 583 21.24 -0.68 11.51
CA GLU A 583 19.82 -0.30 11.59
C GLU A 583 19.53 1.12 11.09
N GLU A 584 20.50 2.04 11.16
CA GLU A 584 20.39 3.39 10.59
C GLU A 584 20.22 3.33 9.05
N LYS A 585 20.97 2.45 8.38
CA LYS A 585 20.81 2.22 6.93
C LYS A 585 19.42 1.65 6.62
N VAL A 586 18.89 0.74 7.45
CA VAL A 586 17.52 0.22 7.30
C VAL A 586 16.49 1.34 7.42
N LEU A 587 16.67 2.26 8.37
CA LEU A 587 15.82 3.44 8.52
C LEU A 587 15.88 4.33 7.27
N GLN A 588 17.08 4.67 6.79
CA GLN A 588 17.28 5.47 5.58
C GLN A 588 16.64 4.80 4.34
N ASP A 589 16.86 3.51 4.12
CA ASP A 589 16.30 2.74 3.00
C ASP A 589 14.76 2.71 3.06
N VAL A 590 14.18 2.53 4.26
CA VAL A 590 12.73 2.54 4.46
C VAL A 590 12.16 3.93 4.19
N VAL A 591 12.71 5.00 4.79
CA VAL A 591 12.25 6.39 4.57
C VAL A 591 12.32 6.76 3.09
N THR A 592 13.41 6.41 2.41
CA THR A 592 13.61 6.66 0.98
C THR A 592 12.51 5.98 0.15
N ILE A 593 12.18 4.72 0.44
CA ILE A 593 11.07 4.04 -0.24
C ILE A 593 9.73 4.69 0.09
N VAL A 594 9.44 5.01 1.35
CA VAL A 594 8.15 5.63 1.74
C VAL A 594 7.97 7.00 1.06
N LYS A 595 9.05 7.77 0.87
CA LYS A 595 9.07 9.02 0.08
C LYS A 595 8.76 8.78 -1.40
N LEU A 596 9.47 7.86 -2.06
CA LEU A 596 9.21 7.48 -3.47
C LEU A 596 7.76 6.99 -3.66
N ASP A 597 7.30 6.17 -2.73
CA ASP A 597 5.95 5.62 -2.70
C ASP A 597 4.89 6.70 -2.50
N LEU A 598 5.19 7.77 -1.77
CA LEU A 598 4.31 8.94 -1.61
C LEU A 598 4.28 9.80 -2.87
N HIS A 599 5.44 10.13 -3.42
CA HIS A 599 5.57 10.87 -4.68
C HIS A 599 4.78 10.19 -5.81
N TYR A 600 4.89 8.86 -5.95
CA TYR A 600 4.10 8.12 -6.94
C TYR A 600 2.58 8.23 -6.72
N GLN A 601 2.10 8.18 -5.47
CA GLN A 601 0.66 8.29 -5.17
C GLN A 601 0.11 9.69 -5.44
N ILE A 602 0.89 10.75 -5.19
CA ILE A 602 0.52 12.13 -5.54
C ILE A 602 0.41 12.26 -7.06
N MET A 603 1.43 11.79 -7.80
CA MET A 603 1.44 11.83 -9.27
C MET A 603 0.30 11.05 -9.93
N SER A 604 -0.05 9.87 -9.41
CA SER A 604 -1.03 8.96 -10.03
C SER A 604 -2.49 9.30 -9.73
N GLY A 605 -2.75 10.26 -8.84
CA GLY A 605 -4.09 10.62 -8.38
C GLY A 605 -4.70 9.63 -7.36
N PRO A 606 -5.59 10.12 -6.47
CA PRO A 606 -6.19 9.30 -5.42
C PRO A 606 -7.24 8.33 -5.96
N THR A 607 -6.91 7.04 -6.07
CA THR A 607 -7.91 6.02 -6.42
C THR A 607 -8.91 5.79 -5.27
N LEU A 608 -10.17 6.19 -5.46
CA LEU A 608 -11.26 6.07 -4.49
C LEU A 608 -11.79 4.62 -4.33
N THR A 609 -10.89 3.67 -4.06
CA THR A 609 -11.23 2.25 -3.88
C THR A 609 -11.53 1.89 -2.42
N ARG A 610 -12.27 0.79 -2.19
CA ARG A 610 -12.56 0.25 -0.85
C ARG A 610 -11.39 -0.57 -0.30
N ARG A 611 -11.20 -0.52 1.03
CA ARG A 611 -10.05 -1.16 1.70
C ARG A 611 -9.98 -2.68 1.52
N PRO A 612 -8.85 -3.22 1.01
CA PRO A 612 -8.65 -4.66 0.99
C PRO A 612 -8.64 -5.16 2.45
N PRO A 613 -9.36 -6.25 2.76
CA PRO A 613 -9.38 -6.78 4.12
C PRO A 613 -7.97 -7.03 4.64
N ASP A 614 -7.76 -6.87 5.95
CA ASP A 614 -6.45 -7.01 6.61
C ASP A 614 -5.96 -8.48 6.71
N SER A 615 -6.36 -9.32 5.75
CA SER A 615 -6.39 -10.76 5.86
C SER A 615 -6.74 -11.48 4.57
N THR A 616 -6.25 -12.70 4.45
CA THR A 616 -6.59 -13.63 3.38
C THR A 616 -7.61 -14.65 3.89
N THR A 617 -8.85 -14.60 3.41
CA THR A 617 -9.86 -15.62 3.71
C THR A 617 -9.81 -16.81 2.75
N GLY A 618 -8.94 -16.82 1.73
CA GLY A 618 -8.84 -17.89 0.73
C GLY A 618 -10.08 -18.11 -0.14
N LEU A 619 -11.18 -17.38 0.10
CA LEU A 619 -12.37 -17.31 -0.74
C LEU A 619 -12.29 -16.10 -1.69
N GLY A 620 -11.07 -15.80 -2.16
CA GLY A 620 -10.76 -14.67 -3.03
C GLY A 620 -11.30 -14.88 -4.44
N SER A 621 -11.70 -13.79 -5.08
CA SER A 621 -12.24 -13.80 -6.45
C SER A 621 -11.18 -14.12 -7.50
N THR A 622 -11.10 -15.39 -7.92
CA THR A 622 -11.03 -15.89 -9.31
C THR A 622 -10.81 -17.40 -9.28
N GLU A 623 -11.81 -18.15 -9.78
CA GLU A 623 -11.81 -19.60 -10.07
C GLU A 623 -11.49 -20.59 -8.94
N PRO A 624 -12.10 -21.80 -8.97
CA PRO A 624 -11.67 -22.89 -8.09
C PRO A 624 -10.31 -23.40 -8.56
N ARG A 625 -9.23 -22.89 -7.97
CA ARG A 625 -7.95 -23.58 -8.03
C ARG A 625 -8.13 -24.97 -7.41
N SER A 626 -7.97 -25.99 -8.24
CA SER A 626 -7.82 -27.37 -7.83
C SER A 626 -6.56 -27.52 -6.99
N ASP A 627 -6.70 -27.45 -5.67
CA ASP A 627 -5.75 -28.11 -4.78
C ASP A 627 -5.75 -29.60 -5.15
N PRO A 628 -4.60 -30.23 -5.47
CA PRO A 628 -4.55 -31.66 -5.71
C PRO A 628 -4.94 -32.44 -4.44
N HIS A 629 -5.52 -33.62 -4.65
CA HIS A 629 -6.22 -34.44 -3.66
C HIS A 629 -5.40 -34.88 -2.44
#